data_AF-A0A2M8FUJ6-F1
#
_entry.id   AF-A0A2M8FUJ6-F1
#
_cell.length_a   1.000
_cell.length_b   1.000
_cell.length_c   1.000
_cell.angle_alpha   90.00
_cell.angle_beta   90.00
_cell.angle_gamma   90.00
#
_symmetry.space_group_name_H-M   'P 1'
#
loop_
_entity.id
_entity.type
_entity.pdbx_description
1 polymer ?
#
loop_
_entity_poly.entity_id
_entity_poly.type
_entity_poly.pdbx_seq_one_letter_code
_entity_poly.pdbx_strand_id
1 'polypeptide(L)'
;ATVSVTGGTAPYTYSWSNGSTIATATGLAVGIYTVTITDANACTSVQSVTITEPAIITGTDVQTACNSYTWIDNVTYTASNNTATHTIVNGAANGCDS
;
A
#
# COMPACT_ATOMS: atom_id res chain seq x y z
N ALA A 1 14.12 -4.55 -8.12
CA ALA A 1 15.16 -5.59 -8.01
C ALA A 1 16.24 -5.34 -9.05
N THR A 2 17.52 -5.42 -8.68
CA THR A 2 18.65 -5.21 -9.59
C THR A 2 19.58 -6.41 -9.55
N VAL A 3 20.06 -6.82 -10.72
CA VAL A 3 21.05 -7.90 -10.87
C VAL A 3 22.41 -7.30 -11.19
N SER A 4 23.45 -7.82 -10.54
CA SER A 4 24.85 -7.52 -10.86
C SER A 4 25.54 -8.81 -11.31
N VAL A 5 26.18 -8.79 -12.48
CA VAL A 5 26.83 -9.95 -13.10
C VAL A 5 28.35 -9.82 -12.95
N THR A 6 29.01 -10.83 -12.40
CA THR A 6 30.46 -10.83 -12.12
C THR A 6 31.29 -11.76 -13.02
N GLY A 7 30.67 -12.42 -14.00
CA GLY A 7 31.35 -13.33 -14.95
C GLY A 7 30.55 -13.54 -16.24
N GLY A 8 31.02 -14.43 -17.12
CA GLY A 8 30.42 -14.66 -18.45
C GLY A 8 30.95 -13.71 -19.52
N THR A 9 30.38 -13.79 -20.73
CA THR A 9 30.78 -12.94 -21.87
C THR A 9 29.66 -11.97 -22.26
N ALA A 10 29.95 -10.67 -22.20
CA ALA A 10 29.03 -9.63 -22.66
C ALA A 10 28.83 -9.69 -24.20
N PRO A 11 27.67 -9.26 -24.73
CA PRO A 11 26.52 -8.66 -24.04
C PRO A 11 25.65 -9.68 -23.29
N TYR A 12 24.95 -9.20 -22.26
CA TYR A 12 23.96 -9.99 -21.49
C TYR A 12 22.54 -9.63 -21.91
N THR A 13 21.69 -10.64 -21.96
CA THR A 13 20.23 -10.47 -22.11
C THR A 13 19.54 -10.91 -20.83
N TYR A 14 18.48 -10.20 -20.46
CA TYR A 14 17.71 -10.46 -19.25
C TYR A 14 16.28 -10.85 -19.63
N SER A 15 15.71 -11.81 -18.91
CA SER A 15 14.31 -12.18 -19.02
C SER A 15 13.76 -12.39 -17.61
N TRP A 16 12.94 -11.45 -17.16
CA TRP A 16 12.26 -11.52 -15.88
C TRP A 16 10.88 -12.17 -16.02
N SER A 17 10.40 -12.83 -14.97
CA SER A 17 9.05 -13.42 -14.92
C SER A 17 7.93 -12.39 -15.08
N ASN A 18 8.20 -11.10 -14.83
CA ASN A 18 7.28 -9.99 -15.07
C ASN A 18 7.38 -9.41 -16.49
N GLY A 19 8.19 -10.00 -17.37
CA GLY A 19 8.41 -9.53 -18.75
C GLY A 19 9.47 -8.43 -18.91
N SER A 20 10.13 -7.98 -17.83
CA SER A 20 11.24 -7.03 -17.95
C SER A 20 12.44 -7.66 -18.65
N THR A 21 13.19 -6.86 -19.42
CA THR A 21 14.37 -7.28 -20.19
C THR A 21 15.64 -6.48 -19.86
N ILE A 22 15.58 -5.67 -18.80
CA ILE A 22 16.70 -4.86 -18.31
C ILE A 22 17.24 -5.42 -17.00
N ALA A 23 18.46 -5.02 -16.62
CA ALA A 23 19.12 -5.50 -15.39
C ALA A 23 18.38 -5.10 -14.10
N THR A 24 17.59 -4.02 -14.15
CA THR A 24 16.82 -3.49 -13.01
C THR A 24 15.33 -3.53 -13.30
N ALA A 25 14.60 -4.43 -12.66
CA ALA A 25 13.14 -4.45 -12.69
C ALA A 25 12.56 -3.52 -11.61
N THR A 26 11.67 -2.60 -11.99
CA THR A 26 11.01 -1.62 -11.12
C THR A 26 9.50 -1.85 -11.05
N GLY A 27 8.81 -1.20 -10.11
CA GLY A 27 7.35 -1.31 -9.97
C GLY A 27 6.87 -2.72 -9.60
N LEU A 28 7.66 -3.46 -8.83
CA LEU A 28 7.34 -4.84 -8.43
C LEU A 28 6.41 -4.83 -7.21
N ALA A 29 5.32 -5.59 -7.30
CA ALA A 29 4.43 -5.85 -6.17
C ALA A 29 5.03 -6.96 -5.27
N VAL A 30 4.38 -7.23 -4.14
CA VAL A 30 4.71 -8.40 -3.31
C VAL A 30 4.63 -9.67 -4.15
N GLY A 31 5.63 -10.54 -4.06
CA GLY A 31 5.70 -11.76 -4.87
C GLY A 31 7.10 -12.26 -5.13
N ILE A 32 7.19 -13.38 -5.85
CA ILE A 32 8.44 -13.99 -6.26
C ILE A 32 8.71 -13.63 -7.72
N TYR A 33 9.91 -13.11 -7.99
CA TYR A 33 10.37 -12.80 -9.34
C TYR A 33 11.60 -13.63 -9.68
N THR A 34 11.61 -14.23 -10.87
CA THR A 34 12.74 -14.98 -11.39
C THR A 34 13.33 -14.25 -12.58
N VAL A 35 14.65 -14.20 -12.66
CA VAL A 35 15.39 -13.62 -13.78
C VAL A 35 16.29 -14.68 -14.39
N THR A 36 16.17 -14.85 -15.70
CA THR A 36 17.11 -15.62 -16.51
C THR A 36 18.03 -14.64 -17.22
N ILE A 37 19.33 -14.80 -17.00
CA ILE A 37 20.39 -14.01 -17.63
C ILE A 37 21.09 -14.92 -18.63
N THR A 38 21.20 -14.48 -19.87
CA THR A 38 21.90 -15.21 -20.93
C THR A 38 23.05 -14.38 -21.46
N ASP A 39 24.24 -14.98 -21.52
CA ASP A 39 25.45 -14.34 -22.05
C ASP A 39 25.61 -14.52 -23.56
N ALA A 40 26.65 -13.91 -24.15
CA ALA A 40 26.90 -13.98 -25.60
C ALA A 40 27.22 -15.39 -26.12
N ASN A 41 27.65 -16.31 -25.25
CA ASN A 41 27.93 -17.70 -25.58
C ASN A 41 26.72 -18.61 -25.35
N ALA A 42 25.54 -18.03 -25.12
CA ALA A 42 24.29 -18.71 -24.77
C ALA A 42 24.34 -19.50 -23.45
N CYS A 43 25.28 -19.18 -22.55
CA CYS A 43 25.25 -19.69 -21.18
C CYS A 43 24.15 -18.95 -20.40
N THR A 44 23.37 -19.69 -19.60
CA THR A 44 22.27 -19.13 -18.82
C THR A 44 22.50 -19.25 -17.31
N SER A 45 22.01 -18.26 -16.57
CA SER A 45 21.95 -18.27 -15.11
C SER A 45 20.56 -17.82 -14.68
N VAL A 46 19.95 -18.52 -13.73
CA VAL A 46 18.61 -18.21 -13.23
C VAL A 46 18.70 -17.86 -11.76
N GLN A 47 18.17 -16.70 -11.38
CA GLN A 47 18.10 -16.25 -10.00
C GLN A 47 16.66 -15.93 -9.63
N SER A 48 16.29 -16.14 -8.36
CA SER A 48 15.00 -15.78 -7.81
C SER A 48 15.15 -14.77 -6.67
N VAL A 49 14.19 -13.86 -6.57
CA VAL A 49 14.09 -12.88 -5.49
C VAL A 49 12.66 -12.80 -5.00
N THR A 50 12.49 -12.75 -3.68
CA THR A 50 11.18 -12.55 -3.04
C THR A 50 11.06 -11.10 -2.62
N ILE A 51 10.01 -10.43 -3.08
CA ILE A 51 9.64 -9.07 -2.68
C ILE A 51 8.57 -9.18 -1.61
N THR A 52 8.84 -8.61 -0.44
CA THR A 52 7.92 -8.60 0.73
C THR A 52 7.50 -7.17 1.05
N GLU A 53 6.25 -6.99 1.47
CA GLU A 53 5.72 -5.73 2.00
C GLU A 53 5.55 -5.82 3.53
N PRO A 54 5.68 -4.70 4.29
CA PRO A 54 5.32 -4.68 5.70
C PRO A 54 3.88 -5.13 5.95
N ALA A 55 3.62 -5.61 7.16
CA ALA A 55 2.25 -5.89 7.58
C ALA A 55 1.42 -4.60 7.55
N ILE A 56 0.16 -4.72 7.11
CA ILE A 56 -0.79 -3.61 7.13
C ILE A 56 -0.96 -3.17 8.59
N ILE A 57 -0.71 -1.89 8.86
CA ILE A 57 -1.03 -1.27 10.15
C ILE A 57 -2.49 -0.81 10.06
N THR A 58 -3.36 -1.42 10.86
CA THR A 58 -4.74 -0.97 11.02
C THR A 58 -4.86 -0.13 12.28
N GLY A 59 -5.49 1.03 12.15
CA GLY A 59 -5.93 1.86 13.28
C GLY A 59 -7.44 1.89 13.30
N THR A 60 -8.04 1.69 14.46
CA THR A 60 -9.45 2.03 14.69
C THR A 60 -9.50 3.41 15.30
N ASP A 61 -10.07 4.37 14.58
CA ASP A 61 -10.40 5.65 15.19
C ASP A 61 -11.64 5.46 16.07
N VAL A 62 -11.53 5.87 17.33
CA VAL A 62 -12.63 5.83 18.29
C VAL A 62 -13.11 7.26 18.48
N GLN A 63 -14.12 7.64 17.70
CA GLN A 63 -14.81 8.90 17.94
C GLN A 63 -15.64 8.77 19.22
N THR A 64 -15.07 9.25 20.32
CA THR A 64 -15.81 9.40 21.58
C THR A 64 -16.68 10.63 21.45
N ALA A 65 -18.00 10.46 21.44
CA ALA A 65 -18.92 11.60 21.45
C ALA A 65 -18.70 12.42 22.73
N CYS A 66 -18.09 13.59 22.60
CA CYS A 66 -18.07 14.57 23.67
C CYS A 66 -19.44 15.23 23.73
N ASN A 67 -20.24 14.73 24.67
CA ASN A 67 -21.40 15.39 25.29
C ASN A 67 -22.76 15.07 24.65
N SER A 68 -23.76 14.93 25.52
CA SER A 68 -25.18 14.86 25.16
C SER A 68 -25.69 16.26 24.81
N TYR A 69 -26.15 16.46 23.58
CA TYR A 69 -26.85 17.68 23.18
C TYR A 69 -28.35 17.50 23.38
N THR A 70 -29.01 18.46 24.01
CA THR A 70 -30.47 18.55 24.03
C THR A 70 -30.89 19.41 22.84
N TRP A 71 -31.60 18.82 21.88
CA TRP A 71 -32.14 19.56 20.75
C TRP A 71 -33.39 20.34 21.18
N ILE A 72 -33.76 21.36 20.38
CA ILE A 72 -34.86 22.31 20.65
C ILE A 72 -36.25 21.64 20.68
N ASP A 73 -36.32 20.34 20.34
CA ASP A 73 -37.49 19.48 20.39
C ASP A 73 -37.61 18.67 21.70
N ASN A 74 -36.73 18.95 22.69
CA ASN A 74 -36.67 18.23 23.97
C ASN A 74 -36.28 16.74 23.86
N VAL A 75 -35.71 16.30 22.73
CA VAL A 75 -35.23 14.92 22.55
C VAL A 75 -33.73 14.83 22.86
N THR A 76 -33.35 13.85 23.68
CA THR A 76 -31.95 13.55 24.02
C THR A 76 -31.49 12.35 23.19
N TYR A 77 -30.48 12.52 22.35
CA TYR A 77 -29.89 11.43 21.57
C TYR A 77 -28.58 10.96 22.23
N THR A 78 -28.53 9.69 22.63
CA THR A 78 -27.41 9.10 23.41
C THR A 78 -26.61 8.03 22.66
N ALA A 79 -26.71 7.91 21.34
CA ALA A 79 -25.92 6.94 20.59
C ALA A 79 -25.40 7.50 19.27
N SER A 80 -24.12 7.23 18.99
CA SER A 80 -23.50 7.40 17.67
C SER A 80 -24.29 6.59 16.64
N ASN A 81 -25.12 7.28 15.86
CA ASN A 81 -25.71 6.71 14.65
C ASN A 81 -24.85 7.17 13.46
N ASN A 82 -24.25 6.22 12.74
CA ASN A 82 -23.43 6.52 11.54
C ASN A 82 -24.29 6.99 10.35
N THR A 83 -25.33 7.80 10.55
CA THR A 83 -26.17 8.31 9.46
C THR A 83 -26.90 9.61 9.83
N ALA A 84 -26.20 10.59 10.41
CA ALA A 84 -26.74 11.94 10.51
C ALA A 84 -26.31 12.77 9.29
N THR A 85 -27.05 12.67 8.18
CA THR A 85 -27.01 13.67 7.09
C THR A 85 -27.83 14.88 7.52
N HIS A 86 -27.28 15.71 8.42
CA HIS A 86 -27.84 17.03 8.69
C HIS A 86 -26.75 18.08 8.64
N THR A 87 -26.86 18.96 7.65
CA THR A 87 -26.03 20.15 7.48
C THR A 87 -26.18 21.05 8.71
N ILE A 88 -25.11 21.22 9.48
CA ILE A 88 -25.08 22.18 10.58
C ILE A 88 -25.15 23.59 9.97
N VAL A 89 -26.23 24.30 10.21
CA VAL A 89 -26.32 25.75 10.04
C VAL A 89 -26.16 26.38 11.44
N ASN A 90 -25.13 27.22 11.59
CA ASN A 90 -24.63 27.84 12.83
C ASN A 90 -23.94 26.90 13.83
N GLY A 91 -22.80 26.33 13.42
CA GLY A 91 -21.89 25.63 14.32
C GLY A 91 -21.38 26.53 15.43
N ALA A 92 -21.88 26.32 16.65
CA ALA A 92 -21.21 26.77 17.85
C ALA A 92 -19.89 26.00 17.99
N ALA A 93 -18.81 26.75 18.14
CA ALA A 93 -17.48 26.26 18.43
C ALA A 93 -17.53 25.25 19.58
N ASN A 94 -17.16 24.00 19.28
CA ASN A 94 -16.33 23.12 20.11
C ASN A 94 -16.14 21.85 19.30
N GLY A 95 -15.04 21.85 18.55
CA GLY A 95 -14.65 20.76 17.68
C GLY A 95 -14.62 19.43 18.41
N CYS A 96 -15.03 18.40 17.69
CA CYS A 96 -14.61 17.04 17.96
C CYS A 96 -14.00 16.54 16.66
N ASP A 97 -12.70 16.73 16.52
CA ASP A 97 -11.86 15.90 15.67
C ASP A 97 -10.98 15.10 16.62
N SER A 98 -10.89 13.80 16.41
CA SER A 98 -9.93 12.93 17.09
C SER A 98 -8.53 13.12 16.50
#